data_AF-A0A662K3D1-F1
#
_entry.id   AF-A0A662K3D1-F1
#
_cell.length_a   1.000
_cell.length_b   1.000
_cell.length_c   1.000
_cell.angle_alpha   90.00
_cell.angle_beta   90.00
_cell.angle_gamma   90.00
#
_symmetry.space_group_name_H-M   'P 1'
#
loop_
_entity.id
_entity.type
_entity.pdbx_description
1 polymer ?
#
loop_
_entity_poly.entity_id
_entity_poly.type
_entity_poly.pdbx_seq_one_letter_code
_entity_poly.pdbx_strand_id
1 'polypeptide(L)'
;MASGENSDSNVIKNALSFLKTLQTNNGGFQSWGAANAASTAWAVLAIAAAGQDPTSDNWRTNGFSPIDFLLNLQQREGYFNWSMHQSLNPEWMTSYVIPALLGKPYPIKIYKSEDSGDRNSEKSHDRILRASINKTEPRKTRDENAGENEDSNNSNVDSDVYINEWRGNIRIEGQNSTIWEGKVCVSDSTITALNESSGKTEEYYIPYPSVLGALDEASKQGGFSYSVVYYPSWDAFYVKTIAGESDWWHYWVDYTLPMIGAGHYELTEDNEEVLWGYLESWTAHALRIKTSKNTVKRSEEFTVTVYNESLSPVENAVVYIGSSEYLTDENGNVTLSLSAKGDYKIYAEKNGYVRSRKITVHVKKLVEIARPVDNAVYVWNKKTRIPYHGILILGPIDIEVKTIDDVEKVEFYINNKLEYTDTEQPFKWRLNQKSFFKKITIKVKAYMDSNLSKIQQLLTHIDSISKKYTTVQMLDALKTYLENIKASILSQKYFTDEKDVVVLNLFPSPHH
;
A
#
# COMPACT_ATOMS: atom_id res chain seq x y z
N MET A 1 -1.95 -44.75 19.15
CA MET A 1 -1.62 -44.13 20.45
C MET A 1 -1.18 -42.71 20.19
N ALA A 2 -1.61 -41.77 21.03
CA ALA A 2 -1.19 -40.37 20.99
C ALA A 2 0.24 -40.21 21.54
N SER A 3 1.25 -40.56 20.72
CA SER A 3 2.67 -40.49 21.10
C SER A 3 3.07 -41.31 22.34
N GLY A 4 2.32 -42.38 22.65
CA GLY A 4 2.56 -43.23 23.82
C GLY A 4 1.76 -42.85 25.07
N GLU A 5 1.07 -41.72 25.05
CA GLU A 5 0.15 -41.32 26.12
C GLU A 5 -1.16 -42.11 26.06
N ASN A 6 -1.73 -42.35 27.25
CA ASN A 6 -3.04 -42.98 27.38
C ASN A 6 -4.11 -42.03 26.82
N SER A 7 -4.97 -42.54 25.92
CA SER A 7 -6.08 -41.79 25.32
C SER A 7 -7.07 -41.24 26.35
N ASP A 8 -7.15 -41.86 27.53
CA ASP A 8 -8.00 -41.42 28.64
C ASP A 8 -7.34 -40.39 29.57
N SER A 9 -6.08 -40.03 29.33
CA SER A 9 -5.39 -39.02 30.13
C SER A 9 -6.08 -37.66 30.04
N ASN A 10 -5.96 -36.86 31.11
CA ASN A 10 -6.49 -35.50 31.12
C ASN A 10 -5.87 -34.63 30.02
N VAL A 11 -4.61 -34.88 29.63
CA VAL A 11 -3.93 -34.15 28.56
C VAL A 11 -4.64 -34.37 27.22
N ILE A 12 -4.93 -35.63 26.86
CA ILE A 12 -5.63 -35.95 25.60
C ILE A 12 -7.06 -35.43 25.63
N LYS A 13 -7.78 -35.59 26.74
CA LYS A 13 -9.14 -35.06 26.90
C LYS A 13 -9.18 -33.54 26.72
N ASN A 14 -8.27 -32.82 27.37
CA ASN A 14 -8.18 -31.36 27.26
C ASN A 14 -7.83 -30.92 25.83
N ALA A 15 -6.92 -31.62 25.15
CA ALA A 15 -6.57 -31.34 23.76
C ALA A 15 -7.76 -31.54 22.80
N LEU A 16 -8.51 -32.63 22.96
CA LEU A 16 -9.73 -32.88 22.17
C LEU A 16 -10.83 -31.85 22.46
N SER A 17 -11.00 -31.47 23.73
CA SER A 17 -11.93 -30.39 24.10
C SER A 17 -11.54 -29.06 23.45
N PHE A 18 -10.24 -28.71 23.43
CA PHE A 18 -9.75 -27.53 22.72
C PHE A 18 -10.03 -27.60 21.22
N LEU A 19 -9.73 -28.73 20.55
CA LEU A 19 -10.07 -28.93 19.14
C LEU A 19 -11.56 -28.71 18.90
N LYS A 20 -12.42 -29.24 19.78
CA LYS A 20 -13.88 -29.07 19.68
C LYS A 20 -14.30 -27.59 19.71
N THR A 21 -13.59 -26.72 20.44
CA THR A 21 -13.86 -25.25 20.43
C THR A 21 -13.51 -24.57 19.10
N LEU A 22 -12.63 -25.18 18.30
CA LEU A 22 -12.23 -24.67 16.99
C LEU A 22 -13.08 -25.23 15.84
N GLN A 23 -13.98 -26.18 16.11
CA GLN A 23 -14.82 -26.76 15.07
C GLN A 23 -15.92 -25.78 14.65
N THR A 24 -16.03 -25.53 13.35
CA THR A 24 -17.00 -24.60 12.75
C THR A 24 -18.29 -25.28 12.33
N ASN A 25 -19.31 -24.49 11.97
CA ASN A 25 -20.66 -24.97 11.59
C ASN A 25 -20.69 -25.81 10.30
N ASN A 26 -19.61 -25.89 9.56
CA ASN A 26 -19.46 -26.74 8.37
C ASN A 26 -18.69 -28.04 8.67
N GLY A 27 -18.40 -28.34 9.94
CA GLY A 27 -17.69 -29.54 10.37
C GLY A 27 -16.16 -29.43 10.36
N GLY A 28 -15.58 -28.45 9.65
CA GLY A 28 -14.13 -28.20 9.62
C GLY A 28 -13.58 -27.57 10.91
N PHE A 29 -12.26 -27.50 11.04
CA PHE A 29 -11.58 -26.85 12.17
C PHE A 29 -10.92 -25.55 11.72
N GLN A 30 -11.19 -24.46 12.43
CA GLN A 30 -10.63 -23.16 12.08
C GLN A 30 -9.18 -23.00 12.55
N SER A 31 -8.39 -22.38 11.70
CA SER A 31 -7.08 -21.82 12.02
C SER A 31 -6.83 -20.66 11.04
N TRP A 32 -6.13 -19.60 11.46
CA TRP A 32 -5.89 -18.43 10.62
C TRP A 32 -7.19 -17.78 10.08
N GLY A 33 -8.23 -17.74 10.91
CA GLY A 33 -9.51 -17.08 10.61
C GLY A 33 -10.49 -17.89 9.74
N ALA A 34 -10.12 -19.08 9.27
CA ALA A 34 -11.01 -19.92 8.45
C ALA A 34 -10.88 -21.41 8.75
N ALA A 35 -11.97 -22.15 8.56
CA ALA A 35 -11.92 -23.61 8.47
C ALA A 35 -11.13 -24.01 7.22
N ASN A 36 -10.15 -24.90 7.37
CA ASN A 36 -9.24 -25.27 6.28
C ASN A 36 -8.83 -26.75 6.28
N ALA A 37 -8.34 -27.23 5.14
CA ALA A 37 -7.94 -28.62 4.91
C ALA A 37 -6.82 -29.07 5.85
N ALA A 38 -5.79 -28.23 6.05
CA ALA A 38 -4.63 -28.59 6.86
C ALA A 38 -5.00 -28.82 8.33
N SER A 39 -5.64 -27.85 8.99
CA SER A 39 -6.06 -27.97 10.39
C SER A 39 -7.07 -29.10 10.56
N THR A 40 -8.02 -29.24 9.64
CA THR A 40 -9.04 -30.29 9.71
C THR A 40 -8.45 -31.68 9.54
N ALA A 41 -7.52 -31.88 8.59
CA ALA A 41 -6.85 -33.15 8.40
C ALA A 41 -6.05 -33.58 9.63
N TRP A 42 -5.27 -32.67 10.22
CA TRP A 42 -4.53 -32.96 11.45
C TRP A 42 -5.44 -33.21 12.65
N ALA A 43 -6.56 -32.49 12.77
CA ALA A 43 -7.57 -32.74 13.80
C ALA A 43 -8.21 -34.13 13.63
N VAL A 44 -8.58 -34.53 12.40
CA VAL A 44 -9.09 -35.87 12.09
C VAL A 44 -8.10 -36.96 12.51
N LEU A 45 -6.82 -36.78 12.19
CA LEU A 45 -5.77 -37.71 12.61
C LEU A 45 -5.66 -37.77 14.13
N ALA A 46 -5.72 -36.63 14.84
CA ALA A 46 -5.67 -36.59 16.31
C ALA A 46 -6.88 -37.30 16.95
N ILE A 47 -8.08 -37.08 16.42
CA ILE A 47 -9.32 -37.73 16.86
C ILE A 47 -9.20 -39.25 16.70
N ALA A 48 -8.79 -39.70 15.51
CA ALA A 48 -8.57 -41.12 15.23
C ALA A 48 -7.46 -41.73 16.12
N ALA A 49 -6.36 -40.99 16.34
CA ALA A 49 -5.25 -41.43 17.20
C ALA A 49 -5.66 -41.63 18.67
N ALA A 50 -6.63 -40.84 19.13
CA ALA A 50 -7.24 -40.96 20.45
C ALA A 50 -8.32 -42.06 20.53
N GLY A 51 -8.56 -42.79 19.45
CA GLY A 51 -9.55 -43.88 19.39
C GLY A 51 -11.00 -43.39 19.21
N GLN A 52 -11.20 -42.12 18.88
CA GLN A 52 -12.52 -41.57 18.58
C GLN A 52 -12.81 -41.65 17.07
N ASP A 53 -14.09 -41.72 16.72
CA ASP A 53 -14.54 -41.71 15.33
C ASP A 53 -14.82 -40.27 14.87
N PRO A 54 -14.04 -39.72 13.91
CA PRO A 54 -14.23 -38.37 13.41
C PRO A 54 -15.55 -38.19 12.64
N THR A 55 -16.25 -39.25 12.25
CA THR A 55 -17.57 -39.18 11.59
C THR A 55 -18.76 -39.26 12.54
N SER A 56 -18.50 -39.52 13.82
CA SER A 56 -19.53 -39.68 14.85
C SER A 56 -20.26 -38.38 15.19
N ASP A 57 -21.44 -38.50 15.79
CA ASP A 57 -22.26 -37.35 16.21
C ASP A 57 -21.52 -36.39 17.14
N ASN A 58 -20.61 -36.92 17.98
CA ASN A 58 -19.76 -36.12 18.87
C ASN A 58 -18.81 -35.18 18.12
N TRP A 59 -18.53 -35.46 16.84
CA TRP A 59 -17.69 -34.65 15.96
C TRP A 59 -18.50 -33.99 14.84
N ARG A 60 -19.83 -33.93 14.94
CA ARG A 60 -20.65 -33.15 14.01
C ARG A 60 -20.99 -31.78 14.56
N THR A 61 -21.05 -30.79 13.67
CA THR A 61 -21.64 -29.48 13.93
C THR A 61 -22.57 -29.16 12.75
N ASN A 62 -23.83 -28.79 13.05
CA ASN A 62 -24.87 -28.57 12.04
C ASN A 62 -25.04 -29.73 11.03
N GLY A 63 -24.85 -30.96 11.49
CA GLY A 63 -24.94 -32.18 10.67
C GLY A 63 -23.68 -32.52 9.87
N PHE A 64 -22.69 -31.64 9.77
CA PHE A 64 -21.46 -31.87 9.02
C PHE A 64 -20.33 -32.39 9.92
N SER A 65 -19.65 -33.45 9.50
CA SER A 65 -18.43 -33.96 10.13
C SER A 65 -17.17 -33.31 9.54
N PRO A 66 -16.00 -33.46 10.18
CA PRO A 66 -14.72 -33.03 9.62
C PRO A 66 -14.40 -33.74 8.30
N ILE A 67 -14.83 -34.99 8.14
CA ILE A 67 -14.65 -35.74 6.89
C ILE A 67 -15.50 -35.13 5.77
N ASP A 68 -16.76 -34.78 6.06
CA ASP A 68 -17.64 -34.10 5.10
C ASP A 68 -17.02 -32.77 4.64
N PHE A 69 -16.44 -32.01 5.57
CA PHE A 69 -15.71 -30.78 5.25
C PHE A 69 -14.53 -31.02 4.31
N LEU A 70 -13.66 -31.99 4.62
CA LEU A 70 -12.49 -32.30 3.78
C LEU A 70 -12.88 -32.73 2.37
N LEU A 71 -13.90 -33.60 2.25
CA LEU A 71 -14.40 -34.04 0.95
C LEU A 71 -15.00 -32.88 0.13
N ASN A 72 -15.62 -31.90 0.78
CA ASN A 72 -16.15 -30.71 0.13
C ASN A 72 -15.06 -29.77 -0.42
N LEU A 73 -13.80 -29.95 0.00
CA LEU A 73 -12.66 -29.19 -0.53
C LEU A 73 -12.03 -29.84 -1.77
N GLN A 74 -12.42 -31.08 -2.12
CA GLN A 74 -11.86 -31.79 -3.27
C GLN A 74 -12.28 -31.14 -4.59
N GLN A 75 -11.30 -30.85 -5.45
CA GLN A 75 -11.51 -30.32 -6.79
C GLN A 75 -11.70 -31.44 -7.82
N ARG A 76 -12.17 -31.08 -9.02
CA ARG A 76 -12.44 -32.03 -10.10
C ARG A 76 -11.18 -32.80 -10.53
N GLU A 77 -10.03 -32.15 -10.46
CA GLU A 77 -8.71 -32.68 -10.77
C GLU A 77 -8.15 -33.57 -9.64
N GLY A 78 -8.87 -33.69 -8.52
CA GLY A 78 -8.61 -34.64 -7.44
C GLY A 78 -7.79 -34.10 -6.27
N TYR A 79 -7.15 -32.93 -6.41
CA TYR A 79 -6.48 -32.24 -5.31
C TYR A 79 -7.48 -31.55 -4.37
N PHE A 80 -7.03 -31.12 -3.20
CA PHE A 80 -7.86 -30.44 -2.21
C PHE A 80 -7.46 -28.97 -2.06
N ASN A 81 -8.46 -28.08 -2.04
CA ASN A 81 -8.24 -26.66 -1.74
C ASN A 81 -7.90 -26.47 -0.25
N TRP A 82 -7.24 -25.36 0.09
CA TRP A 82 -6.98 -25.01 1.49
C TRP A 82 -8.28 -24.65 2.22
N SER A 83 -9.14 -23.81 1.63
CA SER A 83 -10.48 -23.50 2.15
C SER A 83 -11.51 -23.48 1.02
N MET A 84 -12.79 -23.25 1.34
CA MET A 84 -13.86 -23.21 0.33
C MET A 84 -13.64 -22.16 -0.78
N HIS A 85 -12.86 -21.11 -0.51
CA HIS A 85 -12.66 -19.98 -1.43
C HIS A 85 -11.20 -19.77 -1.83
N GLN A 86 -10.28 -20.59 -1.33
CA GLN A 86 -8.84 -20.41 -1.54
C GLN A 86 -8.17 -21.74 -1.85
N SER A 87 -7.48 -21.79 -2.99
CA SER A 87 -6.55 -22.86 -3.35
C SER A 87 -5.14 -22.41 -2.98
N LEU A 88 -4.55 -23.04 -1.97
CA LEU A 88 -3.20 -22.77 -1.47
C LEU A 88 -2.48 -24.10 -1.23
N ASN A 89 -1.29 -24.27 -1.78
CA ASN A 89 -0.43 -25.48 -1.66
C ASN A 89 -1.21 -26.80 -1.85
N PRO A 90 -1.82 -27.02 -3.03
CA PRO A 90 -2.69 -28.17 -3.27
C PRO A 90 -1.97 -29.51 -3.02
N GLU A 91 -0.66 -29.59 -3.28
CA GLU A 91 0.18 -30.74 -2.97
C GLU A 91 0.29 -30.99 -1.46
N TRP A 92 0.47 -29.95 -0.64
CA TRP A 92 0.48 -30.09 0.82
C TRP A 92 -0.89 -30.48 1.34
N MET A 93 -1.96 -29.79 0.90
CA MET A 93 -3.31 -30.10 1.34
C MET A 93 -3.68 -31.54 1.01
N THR A 94 -3.38 -31.98 -0.20
CA THR A 94 -3.59 -33.36 -0.63
C THR A 94 -2.79 -34.34 0.23
N SER A 95 -1.52 -34.03 0.54
CA SER A 95 -0.68 -34.88 1.39
C SER A 95 -1.18 -35.00 2.83
N TYR A 96 -1.83 -33.97 3.38
CA TYR A 96 -2.42 -34.00 4.73
C TYR A 96 -3.78 -34.70 4.74
N VAL A 97 -4.61 -34.41 3.74
CA VAL A 97 -5.98 -34.90 3.67
C VAL A 97 -6.03 -36.40 3.39
N ILE A 98 -5.16 -36.95 2.55
CA ILE A 98 -5.18 -38.39 2.22
C ILE A 98 -5.04 -39.29 3.47
N PRO A 99 -4.03 -39.13 4.34
CA PRO A 99 -3.94 -39.91 5.57
C PRO A 99 -5.16 -39.73 6.49
N ALA A 100 -5.71 -38.52 6.55
CA ALA A 100 -6.88 -38.20 7.36
C ALA A 100 -8.14 -38.94 6.86
N LEU A 101 -8.40 -38.91 5.55
CA LEU A 101 -9.52 -39.63 4.92
C LEU A 101 -9.35 -41.14 5.03
N LEU A 102 -8.12 -41.65 5.07
CA LEU A 102 -7.83 -43.07 5.33
C LEU A 102 -8.01 -43.46 6.81
N GLY A 103 -8.18 -42.48 7.72
CA GLY A 103 -8.26 -42.72 9.16
C GLY A 103 -6.99 -43.33 9.75
N LYS A 104 -5.82 -43.06 9.14
CA LYS A 104 -4.53 -43.66 9.53
C LYS A 104 -3.62 -42.63 10.22
N PRO A 105 -3.76 -42.42 11.54
CA PRO A 105 -2.93 -41.48 12.29
C PRO A 105 -1.45 -41.90 12.32
N TYR A 106 -0.57 -40.91 12.37
CA TYR A 106 0.85 -41.12 12.59
C TYR A 106 1.15 -41.50 14.05
N PRO A 107 2.21 -42.30 14.31
CA PRO A 107 3.03 -43.02 13.33
C PRO A 107 2.30 -44.26 12.79
N ILE A 108 2.35 -44.47 11.47
CA ILE A 108 1.68 -45.60 10.79
C ILE A 108 2.29 -46.96 11.19
N LYS A 109 3.56 -46.97 11.63
CA LYS A 109 4.24 -48.17 12.15
C LYS A 109 5.24 -47.78 13.23
N ILE A 110 5.13 -48.38 14.41
CA ILE A 110 6.12 -48.24 15.49
C ILE A 110 7.17 -49.34 15.28
N TYR A 111 8.38 -48.96 14.87
CA TYR A 111 9.52 -49.88 14.89
C TYR A 111 10.08 -49.92 16.30
N LYS A 112 9.93 -51.04 17.00
CA LYS A 112 10.73 -51.29 18.21
C LYS A 112 12.17 -51.50 17.74
N SER A 113 13.11 -50.72 18.28
CA SER A 113 14.53 -51.06 18.12
C SER A 113 14.76 -52.39 18.83
N GLU A 114 15.11 -53.44 18.08
CA GLU A 114 15.64 -54.66 18.68
C GLU A 114 17.01 -54.33 19.26
N ASP A 115 17.08 -54.33 20.59
CA ASP A 115 18.35 -54.32 21.30
C ASP A 115 18.90 -55.75 21.29
N SER A 116 19.81 -56.04 20.36
CA SER A 116 20.90 -57.02 20.51
C SER A 116 21.68 -57.13 19.19
N GLY A 117 22.99 -57.05 19.32
CA GLY A 117 23.89 -56.73 18.22
C GLY A 117 24.09 -57.83 17.21
N ASP A 118 24.36 -57.42 15.98
CA ASP A 118 25.48 -57.98 15.25
C ASP A 118 26.03 -56.96 14.24
N ARG A 119 27.36 -56.85 14.21
CA ARG A 119 28.10 -56.00 13.26
C ARG A 119 28.17 -56.72 11.92
N ASN A 120 27.40 -56.26 10.93
CA ASN A 120 27.72 -56.18 9.49
C ASN A 120 26.45 -56.19 8.62
N SER A 121 26.03 -55.03 8.10
CA SER A 121 25.27 -54.97 6.84
C SER A 121 25.28 -53.58 6.18
N GLU A 122 26.45 -53.01 5.93
CA GLU A 122 26.57 -52.06 4.82
C GLU A 122 26.41 -52.83 3.49
N LYS A 123 25.19 -52.88 2.91
CA LYS A 123 24.95 -53.08 1.46
C LYS A 123 23.50 -53.13 0.95
N SER A 124 22.47 -52.82 1.75
CA SER A 124 21.07 -53.00 1.31
C SER A 124 20.27 -51.75 0.96
N HIS A 125 20.76 -50.52 1.19
CA HIS A 125 19.96 -49.30 0.99
C HIS A 125 19.97 -48.73 -0.45
N ASP A 126 20.80 -49.23 -1.35
CA ASP A 126 21.03 -48.58 -2.66
C ASP A 126 20.26 -49.21 -3.85
N ARG A 127 19.31 -50.12 -3.58
CA ARG A 127 18.60 -50.88 -4.64
C ARG A 127 17.16 -50.45 -4.92
N ILE A 128 16.59 -49.52 -4.14
CA ILE A 128 15.18 -49.10 -4.30
C ILE A 128 15.05 -47.75 -5.04
N LEU A 129 16.10 -46.91 -5.07
CA LEU A 129 16.07 -45.59 -5.73
C LEU A 129 16.30 -45.62 -7.26
N ARG A 130 16.77 -46.72 -7.85
CA ARG A 130 17.08 -46.80 -9.31
C ARG A 130 15.95 -47.34 -10.20
N ALA A 131 14.79 -47.70 -9.64
CA ALA A 131 13.68 -48.27 -10.42
C ALA A 131 12.62 -47.24 -10.88
N SER A 132 12.69 -45.99 -10.42
CA SER A 132 11.63 -44.98 -10.64
C SER A 132 11.97 -43.90 -11.69
N ILE A 133 13.18 -43.91 -12.27
CA ILE A 133 13.66 -42.83 -13.17
C ILE A 133 13.46 -43.16 -14.67
N ASN A 134 13.08 -44.39 -15.05
CA ASN A 134 13.01 -44.80 -16.47
C ASN A 134 11.59 -45.08 -17.02
N LYS A 135 10.61 -44.20 -16.75
CA LYS A 135 9.35 -44.20 -17.52
C LYS A 135 8.71 -42.81 -17.60
N THR A 136 9.08 -42.03 -18.61
CA THR A 136 8.13 -41.31 -19.51
C THR A 136 8.90 -40.50 -20.55
N GLU A 137 9.11 -41.08 -21.75
CA GLU A 137 9.25 -40.30 -22.98
C GLU A 137 7.87 -40.19 -23.63
N PRO A 138 7.46 -39.02 -24.15
CA PRO A 138 6.21 -38.90 -24.89
C PRO A 138 6.35 -39.49 -26.29
N ARG A 139 5.46 -40.44 -26.57
CA ARG A 139 5.30 -41.16 -27.84
C ARG A 139 4.79 -40.19 -28.91
N LYS A 140 5.61 -39.95 -29.96
CA LYS A 140 5.15 -39.33 -31.21
C LYS A 140 4.17 -40.26 -31.91
N THR A 141 2.92 -39.82 -32.12
CA THR A 141 2.00 -40.44 -33.08
C THR A 141 2.15 -39.76 -34.43
N ARG A 142 2.53 -40.57 -35.42
CA ARG A 142 2.36 -40.31 -36.86
C ARG A 142 0.87 -40.31 -37.18
N ASP A 143 0.43 -39.33 -37.96
CA ASP A 143 -0.51 -39.59 -39.05
C ASP A 143 -0.12 -38.70 -40.24
N GLU A 144 0.14 -39.37 -41.35
CA GLU A 144 0.39 -38.81 -42.67
C GLU A 144 -0.95 -38.51 -43.34
N ASN A 145 -1.15 -37.30 -43.86
CA ASN A 145 -1.62 -37.16 -45.23
C ASN A 145 -1.36 -35.76 -45.81
N ALA A 146 -0.57 -35.83 -46.88
CA ALA A 146 -0.26 -34.92 -47.98
C ALA A 146 -1.16 -33.69 -48.23
N GLY A 147 -0.48 -32.59 -48.55
CA GLY A 147 -1.01 -31.42 -49.24
C GLY A 147 0.12 -30.42 -49.47
N GLU A 148 0.88 -30.63 -50.54
CA GLU A 148 1.94 -29.74 -51.02
C GLU A 148 1.46 -28.29 -51.19
N ASN A 149 2.28 -27.33 -50.75
CA ASN A 149 2.67 -26.19 -51.56
C ASN A 149 3.88 -25.50 -50.92
N GLU A 150 4.96 -25.46 -51.70
CA GLU A 150 6.17 -24.69 -51.46
C GLU A 150 5.83 -23.20 -51.41
N ASP A 151 6.33 -22.49 -50.41
CA ASP A 151 6.86 -21.15 -50.63
C ASP A 151 7.91 -20.84 -49.55
N SER A 152 9.13 -20.70 -50.04
CA SER A 152 10.32 -20.31 -49.30
C SER A 152 10.16 -18.91 -48.71
N ASN A 153 10.35 -18.76 -47.40
CA ASN A 153 10.89 -17.52 -46.85
C ASN A 153 11.73 -17.80 -45.60
N ASN A 154 13.03 -17.79 -45.86
CA ASN A 154 14.10 -17.69 -44.89
C ASN A 154 13.92 -16.40 -44.06
N SER A 155 13.58 -16.55 -42.78
CA SER A 155 13.78 -15.49 -41.79
C SER A 155 14.43 -16.11 -40.56
N ASN A 156 15.66 -15.63 -40.29
CA ASN A 156 16.33 -15.77 -39.01
C ASN A 156 15.36 -15.33 -37.91
N VAL A 157 14.81 -16.28 -37.17
CA VAL A 157 14.15 -16.00 -35.91
C VAL A 157 15.26 -15.90 -34.89
N ASP A 158 15.62 -14.67 -34.57
CA ASP A 158 16.35 -14.32 -33.36
C ASP A 158 15.61 -14.99 -32.20
N SER A 159 16.28 -15.87 -31.47
CA SER A 159 15.71 -16.48 -30.28
C SER A 159 15.69 -15.39 -29.21
N ASP A 160 14.62 -14.59 -29.20
CA ASP A 160 14.27 -13.72 -28.09
C ASP A 160 14.19 -14.60 -26.84
N VAL A 161 15.25 -14.59 -26.05
CA VAL A 161 15.26 -15.14 -24.70
C VAL A 161 14.22 -14.33 -23.95
N TYR A 162 13.04 -14.91 -23.72
CA TYR A 162 12.07 -14.35 -22.78
C TYR A 162 12.74 -14.31 -21.41
N ILE A 163 13.31 -13.15 -21.07
CA ILE A 163 13.82 -12.90 -19.74
C ILE A 163 12.58 -12.73 -18.86
N ASN A 164 12.29 -13.73 -18.02
CA ASN A 164 11.20 -13.69 -17.05
C ASN A 164 11.60 -12.69 -15.95
N GLU A 165 11.41 -11.39 -16.20
CA GLU A 165 11.72 -10.29 -15.29
C GLU A 165 10.46 -9.76 -14.63
N TRP A 166 10.49 -9.61 -13.30
CA TRP A 166 9.50 -8.85 -12.56
C TRP A 166 9.99 -7.45 -12.23
N ARG A 167 9.11 -6.46 -12.39
CA ARG A 167 9.35 -5.05 -12.06
C ARG A 167 8.18 -4.51 -11.23
N GLY A 168 8.38 -4.36 -9.92
CA GLY A 168 7.35 -3.82 -9.05
C GLY A 168 7.91 -3.06 -7.85
N ASN A 169 7.00 -2.59 -7.01
CA ASN A 169 7.37 -1.88 -5.78
C ASN A 169 7.61 -2.90 -4.66
N ILE A 170 8.65 -2.68 -3.86
CA ILE A 170 8.85 -3.40 -2.61
C ILE A 170 8.95 -2.39 -1.46
N ARG A 171 8.22 -2.68 -0.38
CA ARG A 171 8.20 -1.91 0.86
C ARG A 171 8.65 -2.82 2.01
N ILE A 172 9.55 -2.33 2.85
CA ILE A 172 10.10 -3.05 3.99
C ILE A 172 9.85 -2.22 5.23
N GLU A 173 8.90 -2.67 6.05
CA GLU A 173 8.50 -2.04 7.30
C GLU A 173 9.10 -2.79 8.48
N GLY A 174 10.06 -2.16 9.16
CA GLY A 174 10.61 -2.67 10.41
C GLY A 174 9.77 -2.29 11.63
N GLN A 175 10.28 -2.63 12.81
CA GLN A 175 9.65 -2.38 14.10
C GLN A 175 9.24 -0.92 14.28
N ASN A 176 10.17 0.00 14.01
CA ASN A 176 10.03 1.42 14.36
C ASN A 176 10.01 2.36 13.15
N SER A 177 10.38 1.87 11.97
CA SER A 177 10.42 2.68 10.76
C SER A 177 10.39 1.83 9.49
N THR A 178 9.96 2.44 8.39
CA THR A 178 10.24 1.96 7.03
C THR A 178 11.75 1.89 6.83
N ILE A 179 12.25 0.67 6.62
CA ILE A 179 13.66 0.39 6.33
C ILE A 179 13.96 0.82 4.88
N TRP A 180 13.08 0.44 3.95
CA TRP A 180 13.26 0.73 2.54
C TRP A 180 11.92 0.69 1.79
N GLU A 181 11.75 1.56 0.80
CA GLU A 181 10.63 1.53 -0.15
C GLU A 181 11.14 1.98 -1.52
N GLY A 182 10.86 1.21 -2.56
CA GLY A 182 11.35 1.50 -3.90
C GLY A 182 10.94 0.47 -4.94
N LYS A 183 11.38 0.68 -6.19
CA LYS A 183 11.15 -0.26 -7.29
C LYS A 183 12.37 -1.14 -7.48
N VAL A 184 12.14 -2.44 -7.68
CA VAL A 184 13.20 -3.39 -8.02
C VAL A 184 12.90 -4.05 -9.37
N CYS A 185 13.94 -4.61 -9.97
CA CYS A 185 13.86 -5.45 -11.15
C CYS A 185 14.57 -6.75 -10.80
N VAL A 186 13.88 -7.89 -10.91
CA VAL A 186 14.42 -9.20 -10.54
C VAL A 186 14.09 -10.20 -11.63
N SER A 187 15.03 -11.09 -11.96
CA SER A 187 14.84 -12.24 -12.83
C SER A 187 15.17 -13.50 -12.03
N ASP A 188 16.26 -14.20 -12.34
CA ASP A 188 16.80 -15.22 -11.45
C ASP A 188 17.54 -14.58 -10.26
N SER A 189 17.87 -15.38 -9.26
CA SER A 189 18.59 -14.91 -8.08
C SER A 189 19.48 -16.02 -7.51
N THR A 190 20.61 -15.63 -6.93
CA THR A 190 21.45 -16.53 -6.12
C THR A 190 21.43 -16.04 -4.68
N ILE A 191 20.79 -16.79 -3.80
CA ILE A 191 20.60 -16.42 -2.40
C ILE A 191 21.62 -17.16 -1.53
N THR A 192 22.32 -16.42 -0.69
CA THR A 192 23.21 -16.99 0.33
C THR A 192 22.40 -17.27 1.60
N ALA A 193 22.34 -18.53 2.03
CA ALA A 193 21.59 -18.94 3.22
C ALA A 193 22.37 -19.90 4.11
N LEU A 194 22.11 -19.87 5.42
CA LEU A 194 22.58 -20.86 6.37
C LEU A 194 21.73 -22.13 6.22
N ASN A 195 22.33 -23.24 5.78
CA ASN A 195 21.67 -24.53 5.74
C ASN A 195 21.54 -25.07 7.18
N GLU A 196 20.32 -25.29 7.64
CA GLU A 196 20.05 -25.75 9.01
C GLU A 196 20.66 -27.14 9.28
N SER A 197 20.53 -28.06 8.31
CA SER A 197 21.04 -29.43 8.46
C SER A 197 22.57 -29.51 8.44
N SER A 198 23.24 -28.68 7.63
CA SER A 198 24.70 -28.74 7.48
C SER A 198 25.44 -27.77 8.42
N GLY A 199 24.74 -26.74 8.92
CA GLY A 199 25.33 -25.65 9.70
C GLY A 199 26.25 -24.73 8.90
N LYS A 200 26.25 -24.83 7.56
CA LYS A 200 27.11 -24.04 6.66
C LYS A 200 26.31 -23.04 5.86
N THR A 201 26.96 -21.92 5.53
CA THR A 201 26.45 -20.97 4.55
C THR A 201 26.69 -21.51 3.14
N GLU A 202 25.62 -21.59 2.36
CA GLU A 202 25.57 -22.17 1.01
C GLU A 202 24.83 -21.20 0.07
N GLU A 203 25.09 -21.30 -1.23
CA GLU A 203 24.41 -20.51 -2.27
C GLU A 203 23.30 -21.34 -2.92
N TYR A 204 22.13 -20.73 -3.09
CA TYR A 204 20.94 -21.34 -3.66
C TYR A 204 20.47 -20.56 -4.87
N TYR A 205 20.40 -21.23 -6.02
CA TYR A 205 19.93 -20.64 -7.26
C TYR A 205 18.40 -20.75 -7.39
N ILE A 206 17.75 -19.62 -7.62
CA ILE A 206 16.30 -19.50 -7.84
C ILE A 206 16.09 -19.04 -9.29
N PRO A 207 15.56 -19.88 -10.19
CA PRO A 207 15.56 -19.64 -11.64
C PRO A 207 14.41 -18.76 -12.14
N TYR A 208 13.77 -17.99 -11.26
CA TYR A 208 12.59 -17.16 -11.56
C TYR A 208 12.49 -15.97 -10.59
N PRO A 209 11.73 -14.91 -10.95
CA PRO A 209 11.57 -13.71 -10.14
C PRO A 209 10.82 -14.02 -8.84
N SER A 210 11.57 -14.35 -7.78
CA SER A 210 10.97 -14.69 -6.49
C SER A 210 10.81 -13.48 -5.57
N VAL A 211 9.91 -13.58 -4.60
CA VAL A 211 9.79 -12.59 -3.52
C VAL A 211 11.11 -12.43 -2.74
N LEU A 212 11.85 -13.53 -2.54
CA LEU A 212 13.15 -13.51 -1.90
C LEU A 212 14.21 -12.84 -2.77
N GLY A 213 14.17 -13.06 -4.08
CA GLY A 213 15.00 -12.33 -5.04
C GLY A 213 14.69 -10.83 -5.05
N ALA A 214 13.42 -10.44 -4.95
CA ALA A 214 13.04 -9.03 -4.83
C ALA A 214 13.57 -8.39 -3.54
N LEU A 215 13.59 -9.12 -2.42
CA LEU A 215 14.23 -8.68 -1.16
C LEU A 215 15.75 -8.52 -1.33
N ASP A 216 16.40 -9.45 -2.03
CA ASP A 216 17.84 -9.39 -2.31
C ASP A 216 18.20 -8.15 -3.16
N GLU A 217 17.42 -7.86 -4.19
CA GLU A 217 17.57 -6.64 -4.99
C GLU A 217 17.32 -5.37 -4.18
N ALA A 218 16.30 -5.36 -3.32
CA ALA A 218 16.05 -4.25 -2.41
C ALA A 218 17.22 -4.05 -1.43
N SER A 219 17.81 -5.13 -0.93
CA SER A 219 18.97 -5.10 -0.04
C SER A 219 20.19 -4.48 -0.72
N LYS A 220 20.49 -4.89 -1.95
CA LYS A 220 21.59 -4.31 -2.75
C LYS A 220 21.39 -2.83 -3.02
N GLN A 221 20.18 -2.41 -3.40
CA GLN A 221 19.86 -1.01 -3.69
C GLN A 221 19.78 -0.15 -2.43
N GLY A 222 19.26 -0.70 -1.34
CA GLY A 222 19.03 -0.02 -0.07
C GLY A 222 20.23 0.00 0.87
N GLY A 223 21.24 -0.86 0.62
CA GLY A 223 22.43 -0.95 1.47
C GLY A 223 22.15 -1.50 2.87
N PHE A 224 21.08 -2.30 3.05
CA PHE A 224 20.77 -2.98 4.31
C PHE A 224 21.08 -4.47 4.21
N SER A 225 21.49 -5.09 5.31
CA SER A 225 21.75 -6.53 5.36
C SER A 225 20.47 -7.34 5.61
N TYR A 226 20.43 -8.57 5.12
CA TYR A 226 19.44 -9.57 5.54
C TYR A 226 20.14 -10.93 5.72
N SER A 227 19.50 -11.86 6.42
CA SER A 227 20.01 -13.22 6.59
C SER A 227 18.92 -14.25 6.40
N VAL A 228 19.23 -15.35 5.74
CA VAL A 228 18.29 -16.44 5.44
C VAL A 228 18.79 -17.75 6.04
N VAL A 229 17.86 -18.57 6.53
CA VAL A 229 18.10 -19.96 6.91
C VAL A 229 17.34 -20.85 5.93
N TYR A 230 18.02 -21.83 5.35
CA TYR A 230 17.39 -22.84 4.50
C TYR A 230 17.11 -24.10 5.32
N TYR A 231 15.88 -24.62 5.22
CA TYR A 231 15.42 -25.84 5.87
C TYR A 231 15.20 -26.94 4.82
N PRO A 232 16.17 -27.87 4.61
CA PRO A 232 16.08 -28.89 3.56
C PRO A 232 14.87 -29.83 3.72
N SER A 233 14.42 -30.08 4.95
CA SER A 233 13.27 -30.95 5.21
C SER A 233 11.96 -30.43 4.62
N TRP A 234 11.85 -29.11 4.48
CA TRP A 234 10.65 -28.43 4.01
C TRP A 234 10.87 -27.75 2.66
N ASP A 235 12.09 -27.84 2.12
CA ASP A 235 12.56 -27.04 1.00
C ASP A 235 12.14 -25.57 1.16
N ALA A 236 12.49 -24.96 2.28
CA ALA A 236 11.97 -23.64 2.65
C ALA A 236 13.07 -22.67 3.06
N PHE A 237 12.94 -21.42 2.60
CA PHE A 237 13.77 -20.30 3.02
C PHE A 237 13.06 -19.49 4.09
N TYR A 238 13.71 -19.34 5.24
CA TYR A 238 13.27 -18.50 6.33
C TYR A 238 14.13 -17.24 6.40
N VAL A 239 13.52 -16.09 6.14
CA VAL A 239 14.18 -14.79 6.30
C VAL A 239 14.27 -14.49 7.80
N LYS A 240 15.47 -14.68 8.35
CA LYS A 240 15.73 -14.56 9.79
C LYS A 240 15.94 -13.12 10.23
N THR A 241 16.63 -12.30 9.43
CA THR A 241 16.84 -10.89 9.74
C THR A 241 16.71 -10.02 8.51
N ILE A 242 16.22 -8.79 8.70
CA ILE A 242 16.34 -7.69 7.73
C ILE A 242 16.74 -6.43 8.52
N ALA A 243 17.77 -5.74 8.06
CA ALA A 243 18.39 -4.57 8.71
C ALA A 243 18.73 -4.76 10.20
N GLY A 244 19.00 -6.00 10.63
CA GLY A 244 19.34 -6.35 12.01
C GLY A 244 18.17 -6.70 12.92
N GLU A 245 16.91 -6.52 12.49
CA GLU A 245 15.73 -6.97 13.26
C GLU A 245 15.42 -8.44 12.93
N SER A 246 15.05 -9.25 13.92
CA SER A 246 15.00 -10.72 13.79
C SER A 246 13.63 -11.38 13.97
N ASP A 247 13.51 -12.56 13.36
CA ASP A 247 12.54 -13.64 13.58
C ASP A 247 11.05 -13.41 13.22
N TRP A 248 10.59 -12.16 13.17
CA TRP A 248 9.16 -11.83 13.01
C TRP A 248 8.79 -11.19 11.66
N TRP A 249 9.47 -11.63 10.61
CA TRP A 249 9.26 -11.12 9.25
C TRP A 249 8.14 -11.87 8.53
N HIS A 250 7.16 -11.11 8.08
CA HIS A 250 6.08 -11.58 7.21
C HIS A 250 6.19 -10.91 5.85
N TYR A 251 5.59 -11.52 4.83
CA TYR A 251 5.48 -10.89 3.54
C TYR A 251 4.06 -10.98 2.96
N TRP A 252 3.72 -9.99 2.14
CA TRP A 252 2.50 -9.93 1.36
C TRP A 252 2.84 -9.63 -0.09
N VAL A 253 2.02 -10.14 -1.00
CA VAL A 253 2.01 -9.77 -2.41
C VAL A 253 0.63 -9.16 -2.69
N ASP A 254 0.60 -7.90 -3.09
CA ASP A 254 -0.64 -7.12 -3.30
C ASP A 254 -1.59 -7.17 -2.09
N TYR A 255 -1.03 -7.08 -0.88
CA TYR A 255 -1.73 -7.24 0.42
C TYR A 255 -2.39 -8.61 0.63
N THR A 256 -2.12 -9.61 -0.20
CA THR A 256 -2.46 -11.00 0.10
C THR A 256 -1.28 -11.64 0.83
N LEU A 257 -1.54 -12.29 1.98
CA LEU A 257 -0.53 -13.05 2.71
C LEU A 257 -0.50 -14.48 2.14
N PRO A 258 0.52 -14.84 1.33
CA PRO A 258 0.55 -16.15 0.71
C PRO A 258 1.06 -17.21 1.71
N MET A 259 0.58 -18.43 1.54
CA MET A 259 1.06 -19.58 2.31
C MET A 259 2.26 -20.27 1.65
N ILE A 260 3.02 -19.55 0.83
CA ILE A 260 4.18 -20.08 0.08
C ILE A 260 5.45 -19.50 0.68
N GLY A 261 6.57 -20.21 0.64
CA GLY A 261 7.86 -19.65 1.06
C GLY A 261 8.31 -18.53 0.12
N ALA A 262 8.97 -17.49 0.63
CA ALA A 262 9.37 -16.34 -0.20
C ALA A 262 10.36 -16.72 -1.34
N GLY A 263 11.11 -17.83 -1.20
CA GLY A 263 11.96 -18.35 -2.27
C GLY A 263 11.21 -19.11 -3.37
N HIS A 264 9.95 -19.49 -3.12
CA HIS A 264 9.12 -20.30 -4.02
C HIS A 264 7.93 -19.54 -4.61
N TYR A 265 7.63 -18.35 -4.09
CA TYR A 265 6.61 -17.48 -4.67
C TYR A 265 7.19 -16.80 -5.92
N GLU A 266 6.75 -17.23 -7.10
CA GLU A 266 7.07 -16.61 -8.39
C GLU A 266 6.20 -15.37 -8.60
N LEU A 267 6.84 -14.23 -8.79
CA LEU A 267 6.22 -12.95 -9.10
C LEU A 267 5.95 -12.86 -10.61
N THR A 268 4.74 -12.47 -10.98
CA THR A 268 4.34 -12.29 -12.37
C THR A 268 4.04 -10.83 -12.67
N GLU A 269 3.78 -10.51 -13.95
CA GLU A 269 3.37 -9.17 -14.37
C GLU A 269 2.07 -8.66 -13.71
N ASP A 270 1.25 -9.58 -13.19
CA ASP A 270 0.02 -9.24 -12.46
C ASP A 270 0.29 -8.76 -11.03
N ASN A 271 1.50 -8.98 -10.50
CA ASN A 271 1.86 -8.54 -9.15
C ASN A 271 2.45 -7.12 -9.16
N GLU A 272 1.84 -6.21 -8.40
CA GLU A 272 2.22 -4.80 -8.38
C GLU A 272 3.19 -4.47 -7.23
N GLU A 273 2.99 -5.08 -6.07
CA GLU A 273 3.76 -4.77 -4.87
C GLU A 273 4.05 -5.98 -3.96
N VAL A 274 5.24 -5.91 -3.34
CA VAL A 274 5.67 -6.80 -2.25
C VAL A 274 5.82 -5.97 -0.97
N LEU A 275 5.22 -6.41 0.12
CA LEU A 275 5.43 -5.84 1.45
C LEU A 275 6.17 -6.86 2.31
N TRP A 276 7.33 -6.51 2.85
CA TRP A 276 7.93 -7.17 4.00
C TRP A 276 7.59 -6.37 5.25
N GLY A 277 7.03 -7.02 6.26
CA GLY A 277 6.60 -6.37 7.48
C GLY A 277 7.03 -7.13 8.73
N TYR A 278 7.68 -6.43 9.64
CA TYR A 278 7.97 -6.93 10.97
C TYR A 278 6.72 -6.86 11.84
N LEU A 279 6.33 -7.99 12.43
CA LEU A 279 5.23 -8.05 13.38
C LEU A 279 5.35 -9.30 14.27
N GLU A 280 5.45 -9.09 15.60
CA GLU A 280 5.56 -10.16 16.60
C GLU A 280 4.22 -10.86 16.86
N SER A 281 3.62 -11.38 15.80
CA SER A 281 2.33 -12.05 15.81
C SER A 281 2.31 -13.12 14.73
N TRP A 282 1.70 -14.26 15.05
CA TRP A 282 1.39 -15.28 14.06
C TRP A 282 0.20 -14.86 13.19
N THR A 283 -0.71 -14.04 13.69
CA THR A 283 -1.79 -13.44 12.89
C THR A 283 -1.32 -12.08 12.39
N ALA A 284 -0.65 -12.09 11.23
CA ALA A 284 -0.08 -10.89 10.67
C ALA A 284 -1.11 -10.11 9.85
N HIS A 285 -1.26 -8.83 10.19
CA HIS A 285 -2.14 -7.89 9.48
C HIS A 285 -1.35 -6.68 9.04
N ALA A 286 -1.81 -6.02 7.98
CA ALA A 286 -1.13 -4.85 7.42
C ALA A 286 -2.10 -3.68 7.25
N LEU A 287 -1.69 -2.50 7.70
CA LEU A 287 -2.47 -1.28 7.46
C LEU A 287 -2.27 -0.76 6.05
N ARG A 288 -3.37 -0.28 5.50
CA ARG A 288 -3.46 0.49 4.28
C ARG A 288 -4.02 1.86 4.61
N ILE A 289 -3.59 2.86 3.86
CA ILE A 289 -3.99 4.25 4.07
C ILE A 289 -4.31 4.90 2.72
N LYS A 290 -5.32 5.76 2.71
CA LYS A 290 -5.60 6.66 1.59
C LYS A 290 -6.04 8.02 2.11
N THR A 291 -5.85 9.03 1.27
CA THR A 291 -6.37 10.39 1.49
C THR A 291 -7.42 10.71 0.46
N SER A 292 -8.46 11.45 0.85
CA SER A 292 -9.44 11.96 -0.10
C SER A 292 -8.84 12.95 -1.10
N LYS A 293 -7.75 13.62 -0.71
CA LYS A 293 -6.97 14.55 -1.55
C LYS A 293 -5.48 14.46 -1.20
N ASN A 294 -4.62 14.42 -2.22
CA ASN A 294 -3.16 14.49 -2.04
C ASN A 294 -2.64 15.93 -2.16
N THR A 295 -3.50 16.88 -2.52
CA THR A 295 -3.21 18.31 -2.54
C THR A 295 -4.40 19.05 -1.94
N VAL A 296 -4.13 19.87 -0.93
CA VAL A 296 -5.15 20.64 -0.21
C VAL A 296 -4.72 22.10 -0.07
N LYS A 297 -5.69 22.98 0.05
CA LYS A 297 -5.50 24.40 0.37
C LYS A 297 -5.27 24.54 1.89
N ARG A 298 -4.69 25.65 2.34
CA ARG A 298 -4.55 25.92 3.79
C ARG A 298 -5.91 25.86 4.48
N SER A 299 -5.96 25.11 5.58
CA SER A 299 -7.16 24.87 6.39
C SER A 299 -8.33 24.24 5.62
N GLU A 300 -8.09 23.69 4.43
CA GLU A 300 -9.07 22.86 3.76
C GLU A 300 -9.11 21.49 4.44
N GLU A 301 -10.32 21.01 4.66
CA GLU A 301 -10.55 19.69 5.23
C GLU A 301 -10.31 18.60 4.18
N PHE A 302 -9.65 17.55 4.63
CA PHE A 302 -9.52 16.29 3.89
C PHE A 302 -9.64 15.13 4.87
N THR A 303 -9.97 13.96 4.33
CA THR A 303 -10.18 12.75 5.12
C THR A 303 -9.05 11.78 4.85
N VAL A 304 -8.47 11.24 5.92
CA VAL A 304 -7.60 10.08 5.87
C VAL A 304 -8.43 8.86 6.24
N THR A 305 -8.37 7.82 5.42
CA THR A 305 -9.04 6.54 5.68
C THR A 305 -7.98 5.47 5.87
N VAL A 306 -8.08 4.72 6.98
CA VAL A 306 -7.24 3.57 7.32
C VAL A 306 -8.07 2.30 7.25
N TYR A 307 -7.53 1.29 6.58
CA TYR A 307 -8.18 0.01 6.36
C TYR A 307 -7.14 -1.11 6.40
N ASN A 308 -7.58 -2.36 6.59
CA ASN A 308 -6.69 -3.51 6.59
C ASN A 308 -6.45 -4.06 5.18
N GLU A 309 -5.68 -5.14 5.08
CA GLU A 309 -5.41 -5.86 3.85
C GLU A 309 -6.68 -6.26 3.07
N SER A 310 -7.75 -6.61 3.78
CA SER A 310 -9.06 -6.99 3.22
C SER A 310 -9.99 -5.79 2.94
N LEU A 311 -9.46 -4.57 2.87
CA LEU A 311 -10.23 -3.33 2.62
C LEU A 311 -11.30 -3.02 3.68
N SER A 312 -11.22 -3.63 4.86
CA SER A 312 -12.12 -3.34 5.98
C SER A 312 -11.62 -2.13 6.77
N PRO A 313 -12.50 -1.22 7.20
CA PRO A 313 -12.11 -0.05 7.97
C PRO A 313 -11.46 -0.44 9.31
N VAL A 314 -10.47 0.32 9.76
CA VAL A 314 -9.78 0.09 11.03
C VAL A 314 -10.04 1.25 11.97
N GLU A 315 -10.92 1.04 12.96
CA GLU A 315 -11.19 1.97 14.05
C GLU A 315 -9.99 2.11 14.99
N ASN A 316 -9.80 3.29 15.60
CA ASN A 316 -8.76 3.56 16.60
C ASN A 316 -7.34 3.27 16.09
N ALA A 317 -7.08 3.38 14.79
CA ALA A 317 -5.74 3.47 14.25
C ALA A 317 -5.19 4.88 14.48
N VAL A 318 -3.90 4.98 14.81
CA VAL A 318 -3.22 6.26 15.02
C VAL A 318 -2.67 6.75 13.69
N VAL A 319 -3.20 7.85 13.17
CA VAL A 319 -2.72 8.57 12.00
C VAL A 319 -1.72 9.63 12.44
N TYR A 320 -0.49 9.53 11.95
CA TYR A 320 0.60 10.46 12.24
C TYR A 320 0.76 11.49 11.13
N ILE A 321 0.88 12.77 11.54
CA ILE A 321 1.24 13.88 10.65
C ILE A 321 2.32 14.72 11.36
N GLY A 322 3.57 14.56 10.95
CA GLY A 322 4.68 15.16 11.68
C GLY A 322 4.76 14.60 13.10
N SER A 323 4.61 15.46 14.11
CA SER A 323 4.55 15.07 15.53
C SER A 323 3.13 14.96 16.09
N SER A 324 2.11 15.15 15.25
CA SER A 324 0.70 15.11 15.66
C SER A 324 0.10 13.73 15.41
N GLU A 325 -0.77 13.31 16.31
CA GLU A 325 -1.45 12.03 16.29
C GLU A 325 -2.96 12.21 16.29
N TYR A 326 -3.67 11.42 15.49
CA TYR A 326 -5.12 11.44 15.40
C TYR A 326 -5.68 10.03 15.32
N LEU A 327 -6.81 9.76 15.98
CA LEU A 327 -7.46 8.46 15.96
C LEU A 327 -8.54 8.40 14.88
N THR A 328 -8.63 7.25 14.20
CA THR A 328 -9.73 6.97 13.28
C THR A 328 -11.02 6.59 14.00
N ASP A 329 -12.15 6.97 13.42
CA ASP A 329 -13.50 6.58 13.84
C ASP A 329 -13.87 5.14 13.46
N GLU A 330 -15.10 4.71 13.77
CA GLU A 330 -15.63 3.36 13.46
C GLU A 330 -15.60 3.00 11.96
N ASN A 331 -15.54 4.01 11.09
CA ASN A 331 -15.46 3.87 9.64
C ASN A 331 -14.01 3.93 9.14
N GLY A 332 -13.03 3.91 10.06
CA GLY A 332 -11.61 4.02 9.74
C GLY A 332 -11.21 5.40 9.26
N ASN A 333 -12.02 6.44 9.49
CA ASN A 333 -11.80 7.78 8.97
C ASN A 333 -11.31 8.76 10.03
N VAL A 334 -10.53 9.75 9.59
CA VAL A 334 -10.25 10.95 10.37
C VAL A 334 -10.22 12.17 9.45
N THR A 335 -10.91 13.24 9.86
CA THR A 335 -10.95 14.51 9.11
C THR A 335 -9.92 15.48 9.67
N LEU A 336 -9.08 16.01 8.80
CA LEU A 336 -7.90 16.79 9.14
C LEU A 336 -7.89 18.10 8.36
N SER A 337 -7.29 19.15 8.93
CA SER A 337 -7.02 20.40 8.25
C SER A 337 -5.62 20.92 8.62
N LEU A 338 -4.84 21.33 7.62
CA LEU A 338 -3.45 21.74 7.80
C LEU A 338 -3.29 23.23 7.50
N SER A 339 -2.77 23.97 8.48
CA SER A 339 -2.70 25.43 8.43
C SER A 339 -1.40 25.96 7.87
N ALA A 340 -0.31 25.19 7.77
CA ALA A 340 0.96 25.65 7.21
C ALA A 340 1.21 25.08 5.80
N LYS A 341 1.85 25.87 4.93
CA LYS A 341 2.28 25.41 3.59
C LYS A 341 3.39 24.38 3.78
N GLY A 342 3.34 23.29 3.02
CA GLY A 342 4.40 22.29 3.02
C GLY A 342 3.91 20.93 2.54
N ASP A 343 4.85 20.00 2.51
CA ASP A 343 4.59 18.60 2.20
C ASP A 343 4.55 17.82 3.50
N TYR A 344 3.43 17.15 3.75
CA TYR A 344 3.18 16.42 4.97
C TYR A 344 3.17 14.92 4.68
N LYS A 345 4.12 14.18 5.26
CA LYS A 345 4.09 12.73 5.24
C LYS A 345 3.11 12.23 6.28
N ILE A 346 2.15 11.43 5.83
CA ILE A 346 1.08 10.84 6.64
C ILE A 346 1.21 9.33 6.59
N TYR A 347 1.07 8.66 7.73
CA TYR A 347 1.02 7.20 7.84
C TYR A 347 0.19 6.80 9.05
N ALA A 348 -0.16 5.53 9.16
CA ALA A 348 -0.94 4.99 10.25
C ALA A 348 -0.25 3.81 10.94
N GLU A 349 -0.42 3.71 12.25
CA GLU A 349 0.00 2.58 13.06
C GLU A 349 -1.14 2.11 13.97
N LYS A 350 -1.11 0.81 14.30
CA LYS A 350 -2.00 0.22 15.29
C LYS A 350 -1.34 -1.05 15.82
N ASN A 351 -1.44 -1.29 17.13
CA ASN A 351 -0.93 -2.52 17.71
C ASN A 351 -1.56 -3.76 17.04
N GLY A 352 -0.75 -4.76 16.74
CA GLY A 352 -1.17 -5.96 15.99
C GLY A 352 -1.16 -5.80 14.46
N TYR A 353 -0.71 -4.67 13.93
CA TYR A 353 -0.60 -4.44 12.49
C TYR A 353 0.80 -3.95 12.09
N VAL A 354 1.24 -4.35 10.91
CA VAL A 354 2.31 -3.67 10.17
C VAL A 354 1.83 -2.28 9.77
N ARG A 355 2.68 -1.27 9.99
CA ARG A 355 2.37 0.13 9.67
C ARG A 355 2.01 0.34 8.19
N SER A 356 1.20 1.36 7.92
CA SER A 356 0.87 1.72 6.55
C SER A 356 2.04 2.35 5.82
N ARG A 357 1.97 2.38 4.48
CA ARG A 357 2.87 3.23 3.68
C ARG A 357 2.75 4.70 4.10
N LYS A 358 3.78 5.48 3.77
CA LYS A 358 3.76 6.93 3.90
C LYS A 358 3.19 7.56 2.63
N ILE A 359 2.13 8.35 2.77
CA ILE A 359 1.55 9.17 1.71
C ILE A 359 1.93 10.64 1.93
N THR A 360 2.12 11.40 0.85
CA THR A 360 2.45 12.83 0.95
C THR A 360 1.23 13.67 0.59
N VAL A 361 0.83 14.57 1.49
CA VAL A 361 -0.19 15.58 1.25
C VAL A 361 0.47 16.94 1.08
N HIS A 362 0.20 17.59 -0.05
CA HIS A 362 0.75 18.89 -0.41
C HIS A 362 -0.19 20.01 0.01
N VAL A 363 0.21 20.85 0.95
CA VAL A 363 -0.57 22.03 1.38
C VAL A 363 -0.10 23.25 0.60
N LYS A 364 -0.92 23.73 -0.34
CA LYS A 364 -0.60 24.89 -1.19
C LYS A 364 -1.05 26.20 -0.56
N LYS A 365 -0.31 27.28 -0.86
CA LYS A 365 -0.81 28.66 -0.64
C LYS A 365 -1.98 28.92 -1.60
N LEU A 366 -3.01 29.58 -1.08
CA LEU A 366 -4.17 30.00 -1.86
C LEU A 366 -3.87 31.19 -2.77
N VAL A 367 -2.98 32.06 -2.32
CA VAL A 367 -2.46 33.22 -3.04
C VAL A 367 -0.97 33.33 -2.76
N GLU A 368 -0.17 33.58 -3.80
CA GLU A 368 1.28 33.73 -3.71
C GLU A 368 1.75 34.82 -4.67
N ILE A 369 2.53 35.78 -4.19
CA ILE A 369 3.23 36.75 -5.03
C ILE A 369 4.36 36.00 -5.75
N ALA A 370 4.08 35.57 -6.97
CA ALA A 370 5.02 34.86 -7.83
C ALA A 370 6.13 35.78 -8.34
N ARG A 371 5.82 37.07 -8.51
CA ARG A 371 6.77 38.09 -8.92
C ARG A 371 6.56 39.37 -8.14
N PRO A 372 7.60 39.97 -7.54
CA PRO A 372 9.01 39.56 -7.56
C PRO A 372 9.30 38.30 -6.72
N VAL A 373 10.29 37.49 -7.13
CA VAL A 373 10.82 36.39 -6.31
C VAL A 373 11.82 36.90 -5.27
N ASP A 374 12.04 36.11 -4.22
CA ASP A 374 12.99 36.45 -3.16
C ASP A 374 14.44 36.41 -3.68
N ASN A 375 15.34 37.16 -3.02
CA ASN A 375 16.77 37.23 -3.33
C ASN A 375 17.07 37.63 -4.79
N ALA A 376 16.42 38.69 -5.26
CA ALA A 376 16.49 39.11 -6.65
C ALA A 376 16.55 40.63 -6.81
N VAL A 377 17.28 41.05 -7.85
CA VAL A 377 17.28 42.44 -8.33
C VAL A 377 16.53 42.51 -9.65
N TYR A 378 15.54 43.39 -9.72
CA TYR A 378 14.78 43.70 -10.93
C TYR A 378 15.16 45.08 -11.45
N VAL A 379 15.39 45.19 -12.75
CA VAL A 379 15.68 46.45 -13.45
C VAL A 379 14.74 46.59 -14.63
N TRP A 380 13.93 47.65 -14.68
CA TRP A 380 12.95 47.90 -15.75
C TRP A 380 12.09 46.68 -16.06
N ASN A 381 11.49 46.09 -15.03
CA ASN A 381 10.67 44.89 -15.13
C ASN A 381 11.40 43.66 -15.70
N LYS A 382 12.73 43.53 -15.51
CA LYS A 382 13.49 42.33 -15.85
C LYS A 382 14.31 41.86 -14.66
N LYS A 383 14.22 40.57 -14.33
CA LYS A 383 15.06 39.94 -13.31
C LYS A 383 16.51 39.91 -13.79
N THR A 384 17.44 40.31 -12.95
CA THR A 384 18.88 40.26 -13.24
C THR A 384 19.54 39.06 -12.55
N ARG A 385 20.84 38.84 -12.84
CA ARG A 385 21.66 37.82 -12.17
C ARG A 385 22.46 38.36 -10.99
N ILE A 386 22.22 39.60 -10.57
CA ILE A 386 22.96 40.23 -9.48
C ILE A 386 22.56 39.54 -8.17
N PRO A 387 23.51 38.97 -7.41
CA PRO A 387 23.21 38.38 -6.12
C PRO A 387 22.83 39.48 -5.13
N TYR A 388 21.68 39.32 -4.47
CA TYR A 388 21.18 40.28 -3.49
C TYR A 388 20.34 39.53 -2.45
N HIS A 389 20.49 39.88 -1.19
CA HIS A 389 19.72 39.29 -0.10
C HIS A 389 18.49 40.16 0.17
N GLY A 390 17.30 39.66 -0.20
CA GLY A 390 16.06 40.44 -0.25
C GLY A 390 15.61 40.78 -1.69
N ILE A 391 14.77 41.80 -1.84
CA ILE A 391 14.20 42.17 -3.15
C ILE A 391 14.49 43.65 -3.45
N LEU A 392 15.23 43.91 -4.52
CA LEU A 392 15.55 45.27 -5.00
C LEU A 392 14.88 45.50 -6.35
N ILE A 393 14.11 46.57 -6.47
CA ILE A 393 13.39 46.94 -7.69
C ILE A 393 13.88 48.32 -8.15
N LEU A 394 14.47 48.37 -9.35
CA LEU A 394 14.92 49.58 -10.03
C LEU A 394 14.02 49.85 -11.24
N GLY A 395 13.11 50.81 -11.13
CA GLY A 395 12.10 51.14 -12.13
C GLY A 395 10.77 50.39 -11.93
N PRO A 396 9.86 50.39 -12.93
CA PRO A 396 8.58 49.72 -12.85
C PRO A 396 8.73 48.19 -12.83
N ILE A 397 7.77 47.51 -12.21
CA ILE A 397 7.67 46.05 -12.20
C ILE A 397 6.22 45.59 -12.23
N ASP A 398 5.94 44.48 -12.91
CA ASP A 398 4.66 43.79 -12.82
C ASP A 398 4.70 42.83 -11.62
N ILE A 399 3.77 43.03 -10.69
CA ILE A 399 3.50 42.14 -9.57
C ILE A 399 2.56 41.06 -10.11
N GLU A 400 3.05 39.84 -10.19
CA GLU A 400 2.29 38.70 -10.71
C GLU A 400 1.90 37.80 -9.54
N VAL A 401 0.63 37.42 -9.49
CA VAL A 401 0.08 36.63 -8.38
C VAL A 401 -0.36 35.27 -8.92
N LYS A 402 0.11 34.21 -8.27
CA LYS A 402 -0.36 32.85 -8.51
C LYS A 402 -1.47 32.55 -7.51
N THR A 403 -2.63 32.19 -8.02
CA THR A 403 -3.78 31.75 -7.23
C THR A 403 -4.18 30.34 -7.63
N ILE A 404 -5.09 29.75 -6.86
CA ILE A 404 -5.93 28.66 -7.35
C ILE A 404 -7.02 29.22 -8.29
N ASP A 405 -7.71 28.34 -9.03
CA ASP A 405 -8.70 28.72 -10.03
C ASP A 405 -9.94 29.43 -9.45
N ASP A 406 -10.29 29.15 -8.19
CA ASP A 406 -11.51 29.65 -7.51
C ASP A 406 -11.39 31.09 -6.96
N VAL A 407 -10.32 31.82 -7.29
CA VAL A 407 -10.16 33.23 -6.90
C VAL A 407 -10.77 34.12 -7.98
N GLU A 408 -11.73 34.96 -7.59
CA GLU A 408 -12.39 35.91 -8.50
C GLU A 408 -11.72 37.28 -8.53
N LYS A 409 -11.07 37.66 -7.43
CA LYS A 409 -10.50 39.00 -7.26
C LYS A 409 -9.23 38.96 -6.42
N VAL A 410 -8.23 39.72 -6.85
CA VAL A 410 -7.04 40.03 -6.07
C VAL A 410 -6.90 41.53 -5.89
N GLU A 411 -6.77 41.98 -4.65
CA GLU A 411 -6.43 43.36 -4.30
C GLU A 411 -4.94 43.48 -4.01
N PHE A 412 -4.33 44.54 -4.53
CA PHE A 412 -2.92 44.87 -4.37
C PHE A 412 -2.77 46.09 -3.47
N TYR A 413 -1.93 45.97 -2.47
CA TYR A 413 -1.68 46.99 -1.45
C TYR A 413 -0.19 47.32 -1.37
N ILE A 414 0.12 48.60 -1.18
CA ILE A 414 1.45 49.10 -0.82
C ILE A 414 1.37 49.74 0.56
N ASN A 415 2.17 49.25 1.51
CA ASN A 415 2.17 49.73 2.91
C ASN A 415 0.75 49.79 3.51
N ASN A 416 -0.03 48.72 3.28
CA ASN A 416 -1.44 48.58 3.68
C ASN A 416 -2.43 49.57 3.03
N LYS A 417 -2.00 50.40 2.06
CA LYS A 417 -2.89 51.22 1.23
C LYS A 417 -3.27 50.46 -0.04
N LEU A 418 -4.57 50.35 -0.33
CA LEU A 418 -5.06 49.72 -1.56
C LEU A 418 -4.60 50.56 -2.78
N GLU A 419 -3.98 49.89 -3.74
CA GLU A 419 -3.49 50.50 -4.98
C GLU A 419 -4.25 50.01 -6.21
N TYR A 420 -4.62 48.73 -6.24
CA TYR A 420 -5.33 48.16 -7.39
C TYR A 420 -6.19 46.96 -7.00
N THR A 421 -7.23 46.72 -7.78
CA THR A 421 -8.09 45.55 -7.69
C THR A 421 -8.13 44.93 -9.07
N ASP A 422 -7.71 43.67 -9.17
CA ASP A 422 -7.76 42.89 -10.39
C ASP A 422 -8.83 41.79 -10.25
N THR A 423 -9.67 41.65 -11.27
CA THR A 423 -10.75 40.66 -11.33
C THR A 423 -10.60 39.74 -12.54
N GLU A 424 -9.52 39.87 -13.31
CA GLU A 424 -9.28 39.07 -14.51
C GLU A 424 -8.00 38.25 -14.36
N GLN A 425 -8.11 36.93 -14.54
CA GLN A 425 -6.94 36.08 -14.55
C GLN A 425 -6.17 36.22 -15.88
N PRO A 426 -4.82 36.21 -15.86
CA PRO A 426 -3.95 36.11 -14.70
C PRO A 426 -3.81 37.43 -13.92
N PHE A 427 -3.93 37.35 -12.59
CA PHE A 427 -3.89 38.52 -11.71
C PHE A 427 -2.52 39.20 -11.72
N LYS A 428 -2.49 40.45 -12.16
CA LYS A 428 -1.26 41.24 -12.30
C LYS A 428 -1.49 42.72 -12.07
N TRP A 429 -0.52 43.37 -11.45
CA TRP A 429 -0.55 44.82 -11.27
C TRP A 429 0.83 45.45 -11.46
N ARG A 430 0.90 46.54 -12.22
CA ARG A 430 2.16 47.24 -12.47
C ARG A 430 2.45 48.28 -11.39
N LEU A 431 3.46 47.99 -10.56
CA LEU A 431 4.03 48.97 -9.63
C LEU A 431 4.92 49.95 -10.42
N ASN A 432 4.44 51.19 -10.56
CA ASN A 432 5.13 52.25 -11.31
C ASN A 432 5.10 53.60 -10.57
N GLN A 433 5.03 53.60 -9.24
CA GLN A 433 5.04 54.83 -8.45
C GLN A 433 6.47 55.39 -8.33
N LYS A 434 6.60 56.72 -8.24
CA LYS A 434 7.89 57.39 -7.97
C LYS A 434 8.38 57.00 -6.57
N SER A 435 9.61 56.53 -6.45
CA SER A 435 10.21 56.10 -5.18
C SER A 435 11.72 56.32 -5.18
N PHE A 436 12.31 56.57 -4.00
CA PHE A 436 13.75 56.77 -3.83
C PHE A 436 14.29 55.87 -2.71
N PHE A 437 14.78 54.68 -3.06
CA PHE A 437 15.29 53.65 -2.13
C PHE A 437 14.40 53.39 -0.91
N LYS A 438 13.08 53.44 -1.11
CA LYS A 438 12.11 53.27 -0.02
C LYS A 438 11.86 51.78 0.19
N LYS A 439 11.94 51.33 1.45
CA LYS A 439 11.40 50.02 1.85
C LYS A 439 9.87 50.11 1.86
N ILE A 440 9.21 49.23 1.13
CA ILE A 440 7.75 49.13 1.10
C ILE A 440 7.34 47.67 1.27
N THR A 441 6.15 47.46 1.80
CA THR A 441 5.52 46.14 1.85
C THR A 441 4.46 46.04 0.76
N ILE A 442 4.64 45.08 -0.15
CA ILE A 442 3.61 44.67 -1.12
C ILE A 442 2.77 43.61 -0.44
N LYS A 443 1.45 43.82 -0.39
CA LYS A 443 0.50 42.85 0.17
C LYS A 443 -0.59 42.58 -0.86
N VAL A 444 -0.94 41.32 -1.05
CA VAL A 444 -2.07 40.92 -1.90
C VAL A 444 -3.15 40.29 -1.04
N LYS A 445 -4.41 40.57 -1.36
CA LYS A 445 -5.58 39.90 -0.76
C LYS A 445 -6.39 39.22 -1.85
N ALA A 446 -6.53 37.91 -1.78
CA ALA A 446 -7.37 37.13 -2.69
C ALA A 446 -8.70 36.78 -2.04
N TYR A 447 -9.78 36.92 -2.81
CA TYR A 447 -11.16 36.67 -2.38
C TYR A 447 -11.77 35.54 -3.21
N MET A 448 -12.43 34.59 -2.54
CA MET A 448 -13.09 33.42 -3.17
C MET A 448 -14.60 33.51 -3.02
N ASP A 449 -15.31 33.02 -4.04
CA ASP A 449 -16.75 33.19 -4.17
C ASP A 449 -17.52 31.84 -4.15
N SER A 450 -17.88 31.32 -2.98
CA SER A 450 -18.87 30.24 -2.93
C SER A 450 -20.31 30.72 -2.68
N ASN A 451 -20.52 32.01 -2.37
CA ASN A 451 -21.83 32.54 -1.92
C ASN A 451 -22.26 33.86 -2.63
N LEU A 452 -21.34 34.63 -3.18
CA LEU A 452 -21.60 35.87 -3.94
C LEU A 452 -22.14 35.58 -5.34
N SER A 453 -21.81 34.46 -6.00
CA SER A 453 -22.35 34.14 -7.33
C SER A 453 -23.88 34.06 -7.32
N LYS A 454 -24.46 33.54 -6.24
CA LYS A 454 -25.92 33.55 -5.97
C LYS A 454 -26.45 34.97 -5.75
N ILE A 455 -25.71 35.81 -5.00
CA ILE A 455 -26.06 37.22 -4.77
C ILE A 455 -25.98 38.01 -6.09
N GLN A 456 -24.98 37.75 -6.92
CA GLN A 456 -24.78 38.37 -8.23
C GLN A 456 -25.90 37.98 -9.19
N GLN A 457 -26.29 36.69 -9.23
CA GLN A 457 -27.46 36.26 -9.99
C GLN A 457 -28.74 36.97 -9.53
N LEU A 458 -28.95 37.12 -8.22
CA LEU A 458 -30.09 37.86 -7.67
C LEU A 458 -30.05 39.35 -8.08
N LEU A 459 -28.89 40.00 -8.00
CA LEU A 459 -28.71 41.39 -8.44
C LEU A 459 -29.01 41.55 -9.93
N THR A 460 -28.54 40.63 -10.77
CA THR A 460 -28.80 40.65 -12.23
C THR A 460 -30.29 40.46 -12.55
N HIS A 461 -30.98 39.58 -11.81
CA HIS A 461 -32.43 39.41 -11.95
C HIS A 461 -33.19 40.67 -11.50
N ILE A 462 -32.77 41.30 -10.40
CA ILE A 462 -33.32 42.57 -9.92
C ILE A 462 -33.13 43.65 -10.99
N ASP A 463 -31.95 43.76 -11.61
CA ASP A 463 -31.69 44.73 -12.67
C ASP A 463 -32.53 44.49 -13.93
N SER A 464 -32.78 43.24 -14.28
CA SER A 464 -33.68 42.87 -15.38
C SER A 464 -35.13 43.29 -15.09
N ILE A 465 -35.59 43.08 -13.86
CA ILE A 465 -36.93 43.47 -13.40
C ILE A 465 -37.07 45.01 -13.34
N SER A 466 -36.08 45.71 -12.78
CA SER A 466 -36.05 47.18 -12.68
C SER A 466 -36.06 47.88 -14.04
N LYS A 467 -35.51 47.25 -15.09
CA LYS A 467 -35.61 47.76 -16.47
C LYS A 467 -36.99 47.59 -17.10
N LYS A 468 -37.78 46.60 -16.63
CA LYS A 468 -39.09 46.25 -17.18
C LYS A 468 -40.24 47.02 -16.53
N TYR A 469 -40.07 47.50 -15.31
CA TYR A 469 -41.08 48.22 -14.54
C TYR A 469 -40.52 49.56 -14.07
N THR A 470 -41.15 50.66 -14.47
CA THR A 470 -40.68 52.02 -14.18
C THR A 470 -40.85 52.36 -12.69
N THR A 471 -39.81 52.06 -11.91
CA THR A 471 -39.50 52.47 -10.52
C THR A 471 -40.31 51.84 -9.38
N VAL A 472 -39.61 51.15 -8.47
CA VAL A 472 -40.06 50.92 -7.09
C VAL A 472 -38.86 51.10 -6.16
N GLN A 473 -38.90 52.07 -5.25
CA GLN A 473 -37.87 52.31 -4.22
C GLN A 473 -37.46 51.04 -3.44
N MET A 474 -38.35 50.04 -3.37
CA MET A 474 -38.09 48.72 -2.79
C MET A 474 -37.03 47.91 -3.53
N LEU A 475 -36.96 47.97 -4.87
CA LEU A 475 -35.96 47.23 -5.64
C LEU A 475 -34.56 47.85 -5.46
N ASP A 476 -34.47 49.17 -5.39
CA ASP A 476 -33.22 49.89 -5.09
C ASP A 476 -32.75 49.63 -3.64
N ALA A 477 -33.69 49.57 -2.68
CA ALA A 477 -33.38 49.21 -1.30
C ALA A 477 -32.90 47.75 -1.18
N LEU A 478 -33.54 46.81 -1.90
CA LEU A 478 -33.13 45.40 -1.96
C LEU A 478 -31.75 45.24 -2.62
N LYS A 479 -31.49 45.98 -3.70
CA LYS A 479 -30.19 46.03 -4.37
C LYS A 479 -29.11 46.54 -3.42
N THR A 480 -29.37 47.66 -2.74
CA THR A 480 -28.45 48.25 -1.75
C THR A 480 -28.17 47.29 -0.59
N TYR A 481 -29.20 46.60 -0.08
CA TYR A 481 -29.06 45.59 0.97
C TYR A 481 -28.20 44.40 0.52
N LEU A 482 -28.43 43.87 -0.68
CA LEU A 482 -27.66 42.77 -1.24
C LEU A 482 -26.20 43.17 -1.52
N GLU A 483 -25.95 44.39 -2.01
CA GLU A 483 -24.60 44.93 -2.18
C GLU A 483 -23.87 45.09 -0.83
N ASN A 484 -24.58 45.53 0.23
CA ASN A 484 -24.02 45.61 1.57
C ASN A 484 -23.69 44.24 2.17
N ILE A 485 -24.54 43.22 1.95
CA ILE A 485 -24.25 41.83 2.34
C ILE A 485 -23.03 41.32 1.59
N LYS A 486 -22.96 41.54 0.27
CA LYS A 486 -21.81 41.19 -0.58
C LYS A 486 -20.52 41.81 -0.06
N ALA A 487 -20.53 43.11 0.25
CA ALA A 487 -19.38 43.80 0.83
C ALA A 487 -18.99 43.23 2.21
N SER A 488 -19.97 42.91 3.06
CA SER A 488 -19.75 42.30 4.38
C SER A 488 -19.14 40.90 4.28
N ILE A 489 -19.62 40.05 3.38
CA ILE A 489 -19.08 38.70 3.14
C ILE A 489 -17.63 38.77 2.62
N LEU A 490 -17.36 39.64 1.65
CA LEU A 490 -16.00 39.87 1.14
C LEU A 490 -15.04 40.32 2.25
N SER A 491 -15.50 41.14 3.19
CA SER A 491 -14.67 41.62 4.30
C SER A 491 -14.28 40.54 5.32
N GLN A 492 -15.00 39.42 5.37
CA GLN A 492 -14.85 38.40 6.42
C GLN A 492 -13.90 37.24 6.08
N LYS A 493 -13.58 36.98 4.80
CA LYS A 493 -12.73 35.83 4.43
C LYS A 493 -11.87 36.12 3.20
N TYR A 494 -10.64 36.59 3.44
CA TYR A 494 -9.64 36.81 2.40
C TYR A 494 -8.32 36.15 2.75
N PHE A 495 -7.55 35.76 1.74
CA PHE A 495 -6.24 35.16 1.90
C PHE A 495 -5.18 36.18 1.53
N THR A 496 -4.05 36.17 2.23
CA THR A 496 -3.00 37.16 1.99
C THR A 496 -1.65 36.54 1.74
N ASP A 497 -0.86 37.24 0.92
CA ASP A 497 0.58 37.07 0.82
C ASP A 497 1.23 38.44 0.83
N GLU A 498 2.42 38.55 1.41
CA GLU A 498 3.12 39.83 1.51
C GLU A 498 4.62 39.67 1.33
N LYS A 499 5.25 40.72 0.78
CA LYS A 499 6.71 40.80 0.58
C LYS A 499 7.21 42.20 0.88
N ASP A 500 8.31 42.26 1.61
CA ASP A 500 9.09 43.48 1.80
C ASP A 500 10.07 43.67 0.63
N VAL A 501 10.04 44.86 0.02
CA VAL A 501 10.89 45.19 -1.13
C VAL A 501 11.51 46.58 -0.96
N VAL A 502 12.66 46.81 -1.59
CA VAL A 502 13.28 48.14 -1.71
C VAL A 502 13.09 48.64 -3.13
N VAL A 503 12.51 49.84 -3.29
CA VAL A 503 12.17 50.39 -4.62
C VAL A 503 12.85 51.73 -4.88
N LEU A 504 13.55 51.82 -6.01
CA LEU A 504 13.99 53.07 -6.63
C LEU A 504 13.32 53.21 -8.00
N ASN A 505 12.46 54.20 -8.17
CA ASN A 505 11.84 54.54 -9.45
C ASN A 505 11.82 56.06 -9.61
N LEU A 506 12.81 56.59 -10.33
CA LEU A 506 12.97 58.03 -10.55
C LEU A 506 12.09 58.56 -11.69
N PHE A 507 11.75 57.68 -12.66
CA PHE A 507 11.08 58.02 -13.90
C PHE A 507 9.87 57.10 -14.12
N PRO A 508 8.79 57.30 -13.35
CA PRO A 508 7.56 56.56 -13.60
C PRO A 508 7.02 56.92 -15.00
N SER A 509 6.82 55.91 -15.85
CA SER A 509 6.31 56.15 -17.21
C SER A 509 4.82 56.46 -17.17
N PRO A 510 4.32 57.51 -17.85
CA PRO A 510 2.88 57.70 -18.02
C PRO A 510 2.34 56.69 -19.03
N HIS A 511 1.67 55.66 -18.51
CA HIS A 511 0.87 54.66 -19.23
C HIS A 511 1.57 53.70 -20.22
N HIS A 512 1.31 52.41 -20.00
CA HIS A 512 0.89 51.47 -21.04
C HIS A 512 -0.35 50.76 -20.53
#